data_AF-A0A5B8U5C2-F1
#
_entry.id   AF-A0A5B8U5C2-F1
#
_cell.length_a   1.000
_cell.length_b   1.000
_cell.length_c   1.000
_cell.angle_alpha   90.00
_cell.angle_beta   90.00
_cell.angle_gamma   90.00
#
_symmetry.space_group_name_H-M   'P 1'
#
loop_
_entity.id
_entity.type
_entity.pdbx_description
1 polymer ?
#
loop_
_entity_poly.entity_id
_entity_poly.type
_entity_poly.pdbx_seq_one_letter_code
_entity_poly.pdbx_strand_id
1 'polypeptide(L)'
;MRASAQDGQAGVELVALLPVVVLVVLAVAQLLAAGAAREAAGAAAQAGAMARRQGGDPAAAVRAAAPGWARDRVSVRVTGRRVDVRIVPRALLPGAGLLAARAHADAGPPA
;
A
#
# COMPACT_ATOMS: atom_id res chain seq x y z
N MET A 1 -22.69 50.01 18.35
CA MET A 1 -23.10 48.81 17.58
C MET A 1 -21.89 48.23 16.86
N ARG A 2 -21.37 47.08 17.31
CA ARG A 2 -20.39 46.25 16.58
C ARG A 2 -20.80 44.78 16.76
N ALA A 3 -21.79 44.34 15.99
CA ALA A 3 -22.29 42.97 16.02
C ALA A 3 -22.00 42.19 14.72
N SER A 4 -21.33 42.80 13.74
CA SER A 4 -21.15 42.19 12.41
C SER A 4 -19.80 41.47 12.23
N ALA A 5 -18.91 41.52 13.22
CA ALA A 5 -17.57 40.92 13.12
C ALA A 5 -17.53 39.43 13.50
N GLN A 6 -18.47 38.95 14.33
CA GLN A 6 -18.43 37.58 14.87
C GLN A 6 -18.96 36.53 13.86
N ASP A 7 -19.99 36.86 13.08
CA ASP A 7 -20.61 35.90 12.14
C ASP A 7 -19.75 35.63 10.90
N GLY A 8 -19.02 36.64 10.42
CA GLY A 8 -18.05 36.47 9.33
C GLY A 8 -16.79 35.71 9.76
N GLN A 9 -16.41 35.81 11.04
CA GLN A 9 -15.21 35.17 11.57
C GLN A 9 -15.35 33.65 11.67
N ALA A 10 -16.53 33.14 12.06
CA ALA A 10 -16.80 31.70 12.11
C ALA A 10 -16.71 31.03 10.72
N GLY A 11 -17.20 31.70 9.68
CA GLY A 11 -17.11 31.21 8.29
C GLY A 11 -15.68 31.22 7.75
N VAL A 12 -14.92 32.29 8.03
CA VAL A 12 -13.51 32.41 7.62
C VAL A 12 -12.62 31.41 8.35
N GLU A 13 -12.90 31.14 9.64
CA GLU A 13 -12.19 30.14 10.43
C GLU A 13 -12.42 28.71 9.91
N LEU A 14 -13.66 28.38 9.49
CA LEU A 14 -13.97 27.10 8.87
C LEU A 14 -13.24 26.91 7.53
N VAL A 15 -13.22 27.95 6.69
CA VAL A 15 -12.48 27.92 5.42
C VAL A 15 -10.97 27.82 5.65
N ALA A 16 -10.45 28.45 6.71
CA ALA A 16 -9.05 28.35 7.10
C ALA A 16 -8.65 26.93 7.54
N LEU A 17 -9.59 26.12 8.03
CA LEU A 17 -9.36 24.70 8.37
C LEU A 17 -9.39 23.76 7.16
N LEU A 18 -9.96 24.19 6.02
CA LEU A 18 -10.10 23.35 4.82
C LEU A 18 -8.78 22.70 4.37
N PRO A 19 -7.62 23.41 4.32
CA PRO A 19 -6.35 22.79 3.95
C PRO A 19 -5.92 21.69 4.93
N VAL A 20 -6.19 21.87 6.23
CA VAL A 20 -5.88 20.87 7.27
C VAL A 20 -6.75 19.62 7.06
N VAL A 21 -8.04 19.79 6.81
CA VAL A 21 -8.94 18.65 6.53
C VAL A 21 -8.49 17.91 5.28
N VAL A 22 -8.14 18.61 4.20
CA VAL A 22 -7.61 18.00 2.97
C VAL A 22 -6.34 17.20 3.26
N LEU A 23 -5.41 17.75 4.04
CA LEU A 23 -4.18 17.05 4.42
C LEU A 23 -4.47 15.78 5.24
N VAL A 24 -5.41 15.82 6.18
CA VAL A 24 -5.83 14.65 6.97
C VAL A 24 -6.45 13.58 6.07
N VAL A 25 -7.35 13.97 5.16
CA VAL A 25 -7.97 13.03 4.21
C VAL A 25 -6.91 12.37 3.32
N LEU A 26 -5.96 13.15 2.79
CA LEU A 26 -4.86 12.62 1.99
C LEU A 26 -3.97 11.65 2.80
N ALA A 27 -3.68 11.98 4.06
CA ALA A 27 -2.92 11.10 4.94
C ALA A 27 -3.63 9.77 5.22
N VAL A 28 -4.94 9.80 5.51
CA VAL A 28 -5.75 8.60 5.72
C VAL A 28 -5.83 7.76 4.45
N ALA A 29 -6.11 8.38 3.29
CA ALA A 29 -6.14 7.68 2.01
C ALA A 29 -4.80 7.00 1.70
N GLN A 30 -3.68 7.65 2.05
CA GLN A 30 -2.36 7.10 1.87
C GLN A 30 -2.08 5.91 2.80
N LEU A 31 -2.52 5.96 4.06
CA LEU A 31 -2.41 4.85 5.00
C LEU A 31 -3.21 3.62 4.51
N LEU A 32 -4.43 3.85 4.02
CA LEU A 32 -5.25 2.79 3.43
C LEU A 32 -4.57 2.15 2.21
N ALA A 33 -3.99 2.96 1.33
CA ALA A 33 -3.23 2.46 0.19
C ALA A 33 -2.01 1.62 0.61
N ALA A 34 -1.31 2.03 1.67
CA ALA A 34 -0.19 1.26 2.23
C ALA A 34 -0.65 -0.06 2.85
N GLY A 35 -1.78 -0.07 3.56
CA GLY A 35 -2.41 -1.28 4.10
C GLY A 35 -2.79 -2.27 3.00
N ALA A 36 -3.45 -1.80 1.95
CA ALA A 36 -3.79 -2.62 0.78
C ALA A 36 -2.56 -3.23 0.10
N ALA A 37 -1.45 -2.48 0.02
CA ALA A 37 -0.19 -3.01 -0.50
C ALA A 37 0.44 -4.09 0.40
N ARG A 38 0.29 -3.98 1.73
CA ARG A 38 0.76 -5.00 2.68
C ARG A 38 0.00 -6.31 2.53
N GLU A 39 -1.32 -6.26 2.51
CA GLU A 39 -2.18 -7.44 2.31
C GLU A 39 -1.89 -8.10 0.97
N ALA A 40 -1.83 -7.31 -0.11
CA ALA A 40 -1.52 -7.82 -1.44
C ALA A 40 -0.13 -8.48 -1.52
N ALA A 41 0.89 -7.89 -0.87
CA ALA A 41 2.23 -8.45 -0.86
C ALA A 41 2.27 -9.78 -0.09
N GLY A 42 1.54 -9.87 1.04
CA GLY A 42 1.41 -11.09 1.83
C GLY A 42 0.77 -12.23 1.04
N ALA A 43 -0.41 -11.98 0.46
CA ALA A 43 -1.12 -12.95 -0.36
C ALA A 43 -0.27 -13.43 -1.56
N ALA A 44 0.39 -12.48 -2.23
CA ALA A 44 1.27 -12.79 -3.35
C ALA A 44 2.51 -13.62 -2.94
N ALA A 45 3.14 -13.29 -1.80
CA ALA A 45 4.28 -14.06 -1.30
C ALA A 45 3.89 -15.51 -0.98
N GLN A 46 2.73 -15.71 -0.35
CA GLN A 46 2.18 -17.04 -0.07
C GLN A 46 1.91 -17.82 -1.36
N ALA A 47 1.30 -17.18 -2.37
CA ALA A 47 1.08 -17.82 -3.66
C ALA A 47 2.39 -18.26 -4.33
N GLY A 48 3.43 -17.42 -4.29
CA GLY A 48 4.76 -17.77 -4.80
C GLY A 48 5.42 -18.92 -4.03
N ALA A 49 5.34 -18.91 -2.70
CA ALA A 49 5.87 -19.99 -1.87
C ALA A 49 5.16 -21.32 -2.17
N MET A 50 3.83 -21.28 -2.31
CA MET A 50 3.02 -22.46 -2.63
C MET A 50 3.32 -23.00 -4.04
N ALA A 51 3.45 -22.14 -5.04
CA ALA A 51 3.87 -22.54 -6.38
C ALA A 51 5.24 -23.23 -6.35
N ARG A 52 6.20 -22.70 -5.59
CA ARG A 52 7.51 -23.35 -5.42
C ARG A 52 7.40 -24.71 -4.72
N ARG A 53 6.52 -24.87 -3.72
CA ARG A 53 6.29 -26.17 -3.07
C ARG A 53 5.82 -27.22 -4.07
N GLN A 54 5.04 -26.81 -5.06
CA GLN A 54 4.47 -27.67 -6.09
C GLN A 54 5.38 -27.82 -7.31
N GLY A 55 6.58 -27.23 -7.31
CA GLY A 55 7.50 -27.27 -8.44
C GLY A 55 7.18 -26.31 -9.60
N GLY A 56 6.24 -25.37 -9.41
CA GLY A 56 5.89 -24.35 -10.39
C GLY A 56 6.77 -23.08 -10.31
N ASP A 57 6.52 -22.10 -11.20
CA ASP A 57 7.20 -20.80 -11.21
C ASP A 57 6.65 -19.85 -10.11
N PRO A 58 7.43 -19.51 -9.08
CA PRO A 58 7.00 -18.61 -8.02
C PRO A 58 6.75 -17.19 -8.51
N ALA A 59 7.51 -16.72 -9.52
CA ALA A 59 7.42 -15.35 -10.01
C ALA A 59 6.15 -15.15 -10.83
N ALA A 60 5.77 -16.12 -11.67
CA ALA A 60 4.48 -16.11 -12.36
C ALA A 60 3.31 -16.15 -11.37
N ALA A 61 3.38 -16.99 -10.33
CA ALA A 61 2.33 -17.08 -9.31
C ALA A 61 2.15 -15.75 -8.54
N VAL A 62 3.25 -15.10 -8.15
CA VAL A 62 3.20 -13.77 -7.53
C VAL A 62 2.55 -12.74 -8.45
N ARG A 63 2.93 -12.69 -9.73
CA ARG A 63 2.36 -11.75 -10.69
C ARG A 63 0.88 -12.00 -10.97
N ALA A 64 0.45 -13.26 -10.98
CA ALA A 64 -0.94 -13.65 -11.15
C ALA A 64 -1.80 -13.27 -9.92
N ALA A 65 -1.26 -13.44 -8.72
CA ALA A 65 -1.90 -13.07 -7.46
C ALA A 65 -1.91 -11.55 -7.20
N ALA A 66 -1.07 -10.78 -7.90
CA ALA A 66 -1.02 -9.33 -7.74
C ALA A 66 -2.30 -8.67 -8.31
N PRO A 67 -2.95 -7.77 -7.56
CA PRO A 67 -4.10 -7.03 -8.05
C PRO A 67 -3.72 -6.15 -9.24
N GLY A 68 -4.66 -5.88 -10.14
CA GLY A 68 -4.41 -5.19 -11.42
C GLY A 68 -3.64 -3.87 -11.29
N TRP A 69 -3.95 -3.07 -10.27
CA TRP A 69 -3.28 -1.79 -10.00
C TRP A 69 -1.80 -1.94 -9.55
N ALA A 70 -1.40 -3.12 -9.09
CA ALA A 70 -0.08 -3.42 -8.54
C ALA A 70 0.83 -4.18 -9.50
N ARG A 71 0.32 -4.63 -10.66
CA ARG A 71 1.06 -5.51 -11.58
C ARG A 71 2.38 -4.91 -12.07
N ASP A 72 2.40 -3.60 -12.35
CA ASP A 72 3.61 -2.90 -12.78
C ASP A 72 4.46 -2.38 -11.59
N ARG A 73 4.01 -2.61 -10.36
CA ARG A 73 4.61 -2.10 -9.11
C ARG A 73 4.93 -3.21 -8.11
N VAL A 74 4.94 -4.45 -8.57
CA VAL A 74 5.37 -5.62 -7.81
C VAL A 74 6.79 -5.99 -8.21
N SER A 75 7.63 -6.24 -7.21
CA SER A 75 8.96 -6.80 -7.40
C SER A 75 9.08 -8.08 -6.58
N VAL A 76 9.63 -9.11 -7.21
CA VAL A 76 9.73 -10.45 -6.65
C VAL A 76 11.19 -10.83 -6.57
N ARG A 77 11.59 -11.35 -5.41
CA ARG A 77 12.89 -11.97 -5.23
C ARG A 77 12.68 -13.38 -4.68
N VAL A 78 13.23 -14.36 -5.37
CA VAL A 78 13.19 -15.76 -4.95
C VAL A 78 14.61 -16.15 -4.55
N THR A 79 14.79 -16.55 -3.30
CA THR A 79 16.09 -16.99 -2.78
C THR A 79 15.92 -18.39 -2.21
N GLY A 80 16.34 -19.41 -2.97
CA GLY A 80 16.14 -20.81 -2.62
C GLY A 80 14.66 -21.09 -2.31
N ARG A 81 14.36 -21.31 -1.02
CA ARG A 81 13.02 -21.62 -0.50
C ARG A 81 12.30 -20.48 0.23
N ARG A 82 12.77 -19.24 0.08
CA ARG A 82 12.05 -18.01 0.48
C ARG A 82 11.58 -17.20 -0.74
N VAL A 83 10.35 -16.69 -0.73
CA VAL A 83 9.82 -15.72 -1.70
C VAL A 83 9.62 -14.40 -0.97
N ASP A 84 10.31 -13.35 -1.40
CA ASP A 84 10.14 -12.00 -0.92
C ASP A 84 9.40 -11.18 -1.99
N VAL A 85 8.30 -10.55 -1.61
CA VAL A 85 7.47 -9.71 -2.47
C VAL A 85 7.45 -8.30 -1.93
N ARG A 86 7.69 -7.33 -2.81
CA ARG A 86 7.58 -5.91 -2.51
C ARG A 86 6.57 -5.27 -3.45
N ILE A 87 5.58 -4.59 -2.88
CA ILE A 87 4.57 -3.81 -3.62
C ILE A 87 4.68 -2.34 -3.21
N VAL A 88 4.74 -1.46 -4.20
CA VAL A 88 4.78 -0.01 -3.98
C VAL A 88 3.38 0.59 -4.11
N PRO A 89 2.79 1.14 -3.03
CA PRO A 89 1.47 1.77 -3.09
C PRO A 89 1.51 3.02 -3.96
N ARG A 90 0.34 3.50 -4.41
CA ARG A 90 0.28 4.72 -5.22
C ARG A 90 0.52 5.90 -4.28
N ALA A 91 1.46 6.78 -4.60
CA ALA A 91 1.74 7.95 -3.79
C ALA A 91 0.73 9.05 -4.13
N LEU A 92 -0.07 9.46 -3.14
CA LEU A 92 -0.96 10.63 -3.23
C LEU A 92 -0.25 11.90 -2.73
N LEU A 93 0.73 11.73 -1.84
CA LEU A 93 1.55 12.80 -1.28
C LEU A 93 3.03 12.59 -1.67
N PRO A 94 3.81 13.67 -1.87
CA PRO A 94 5.26 13.57 -2.00
C PRO A 94 5.87 12.79 -0.83
N GLY A 95 6.83 11.90 -1.12
CA GLY A 95 7.46 11.06 -0.10
C GLY A 95 6.67 9.83 0.35
N ALA A 96 5.37 9.71 0.00
CA ALA A 96 4.56 8.58 0.44
C ALA A 96 4.85 7.25 -0.28
N GLY A 97 5.62 7.30 -1.37
CA GLY A 97 6.20 6.12 -2.02
C GLY A 97 7.18 5.34 -1.12
N LEU A 98 7.63 5.94 -0.02
CA LEU A 98 8.44 5.27 1.01
C LEU A 98 7.64 4.23 1.80
N LEU A 99 6.30 4.26 1.74
CA LEU A 99 5.42 3.26 2.38
C LEU A 99 5.35 1.94 1.61
N ALA A 100 6.41 1.58 0.87
CA ALA A 100 6.48 0.32 0.16
C ALA A 100 6.32 -0.85 1.12
N ALA A 101 5.34 -1.70 0.84
CA ALA A 101 5.08 -2.90 1.62
C ALA A 101 6.01 -4.03 1.17
N ARG A 102 6.58 -4.75 2.13
CA ARG A 102 7.36 -5.97 1.90
C ARG A 102 6.75 -7.10 2.70
N ALA A 103 6.58 -8.25 2.08
CA ALA A 103 6.16 -9.48 2.72
C ALA A 103 7.04 -10.63 2.21
N HIS A 104 7.15 -11.69 3.01
CA HIS A 104 7.92 -12.87 2.65
C HIS A 104 7.19 -14.14 3.07
N ALA A 105 7.43 -15.22 2.34
CA ALA A 105 6.88 -16.53 2.62
C ALA A 105 7.91 -17.62 2.29
N ASP A 106 7.99 -18.63 3.14
CA ASP A 106 8.85 -19.79 2.93
C ASP A 106 8.04 -20.96 2.38
N ALA A 107 8.65 -21.76 1.51
CA ALA A 107 8.02 -22.96 1.01
C ALA A 107 8.14 -24.15 1.99
N GLY A 108 8.73 -24.00 3.18
CA GLY A 108 8.96 -25.09 4.13
C GLY A 108 10.04 -26.07 3.63
N PRO A 109 10.35 -27.16 4.36
CA PRO A 109 11.43 -28.08 3.99
C PRO A 109 11.20 -28.79 2.64
N PRO A 110 12.28 -29.26 1.97
CA PRO A 110 12.16 -30.15 0.82
C PRO A 110 11.48 -31.46 1.23
N ALA A 111 10.63 -31.98 0.35
CA ALA A 111 9.94 -33.26 0.52
C ALA A 111 10.86 -34.43 0.16
#